data_AF-A0A1U7NDV2-F1
#
_entry.id   AF-A0A1U7NDV2-F1
#
_cell.length_a   1.000
_cell.length_b   1.000
_cell.length_c   1.000
_cell.angle_alpha   90.00
_cell.angle_beta   90.00
_cell.angle_gamma   90.00
#
_symmetry.space_group_name_H-M   'P 1'
#
loop_
_entity.id
_entity.type
_entity.pdbx_description
1 polymer ?
#
loop_
_entity_poly.entity_id
_entity_poly.type
_entity_poly.pdbx_seq_one_letter_code
_entity_poly.pdbx_strand_id
1 'polypeptide(L)'
;MVDRAVQQMAAQTLQICFEPLFSPFSYGFRPGRKAQDAVNQALVYLNEGYEWIIDFDIEKFFDRVNHDKLISCVRKEINNDVILHLIRKFLKAGVMEDGVKVKTAEGPPQGGPMSPILANIYLTELDRELDKRGLRYVRYADDFLILTKSEVAANRVMESVSRWIRNKLFLNVSAEKIKVVRLIKSIFRNSRFGEIQSDLYD
;
A
#
# COMPACT_ATOMS: atom_id res chain seq x y z
N MET A 1 6.84 -17.71 -21.52
CA MET A 1 7.44 -17.12 -20.31
C MET A 1 7.95 -15.73 -20.70
N VAL A 2 7.49 -14.64 -20.07
CA VAL A 2 8.05 -13.32 -20.35
C VAL A 2 9.29 -13.14 -19.47
N ASP A 3 10.41 -12.81 -20.09
CA ASP A 3 11.73 -12.71 -19.47
C ASP A 3 11.71 -11.80 -18.22
N ARG A 4 12.35 -12.25 -17.13
CA ARG A 4 12.51 -11.50 -15.88
C ARG A 4 13.27 -10.19 -16.11
N ALA A 5 14.19 -10.14 -17.07
CA ALA A 5 14.85 -8.92 -17.49
C ALA A 5 13.86 -7.90 -18.07
N VAL A 6 12.92 -8.36 -18.91
CA VAL A 6 11.86 -7.50 -19.47
C VAL A 6 10.93 -6.99 -18.37
N GLN A 7 10.60 -7.82 -17.39
CA GLN A 7 9.85 -7.39 -16.19
C GLN A 7 10.59 -6.29 -15.43
N GLN A 8 11.89 -6.46 -15.22
CA GLN A 8 12.71 -5.50 -14.50
C GLN A 8 12.80 -4.15 -15.24
N MET A 9 12.99 -4.16 -16.55
CA MET A 9 13.04 -2.95 -17.38
C MET A 9 11.69 -2.22 -17.39
N ALA A 10 10.59 -2.97 -17.51
CA ALA A 10 9.24 -2.41 -17.42
C ALA A 10 8.97 -1.80 -16.04
N ALA A 11 9.38 -2.48 -14.96
CA ALA A 11 9.25 -1.98 -13.60
C ALA A 11 10.02 -0.66 -13.39
N GLN A 12 11.26 -0.58 -13.87
CA GLN A 12 12.08 0.64 -13.80
C GLN A 12 11.45 1.80 -14.59
N THR A 13 10.95 1.51 -15.79
CA THR A 13 10.27 2.51 -16.62
C THR A 13 9.02 3.05 -15.91
N LEU A 14 8.19 2.16 -15.35
CA LEU A 14 7.03 2.55 -14.56
C LEU A 14 7.43 3.34 -13.31
N GLN A 15 8.49 2.94 -12.61
CA GLN A 15 8.97 3.66 -11.43
C GLN A 15 9.29 5.12 -11.77
N ILE A 16 10.02 5.37 -12.85
CA ILE A 16 10.37 6.73 -13.29
C ILE A 16 9.12 7.57 -13.54
N CYS A 17 8.11 7.01 -14.21
CA CYS A 17 6.87 7.72 -14.54
C CYS A 17 5.99 8.00 -13.31
N PHE A 18 5.89 7.05 -12.37
CA PHE A 18 4.94 7.13 -11.26
C PHE A 18 5.53 7.69 -9.97
N GLU A 19 6.85 7.70 -9.79
CA GLU A 19 7.49 8.21 -8.57
C GLU A 19 7.05 9.64 -8.18
N PRO A 20 6.91 10.60 -9.12
CA PRO A 20 6.43 11.95 -8.80
C PRO A 20 4.96 12.01 -8.35
N LEU A 21 4.19 10.95 -8.62
CA LEU A 21 2.75 10.88 -8.32
C LEU A 21 2.46 10.22 -6.97
N PHE A 22 3.44 9.51 -6.40
CA PHE A 22 3.28 8.81 -5.13
C PHE A 22 3.32 9.77 -3.95
N SER A 23 2.37 9.60 -3.02
CA SER A 23 2.29 10.37 -1.78
C SER A 23 3.61 10.39 -1.03
N PRO A 24 4.02 11.51 -0.42
CA PRO A 24 5.22 11.56 0.42
C PRO A 24 5.13 10.63 1.64
N PHE A 25 3.94 10.16 2.00
CA PHE A 25 3.68 9.25 3.12
C PHE A 25 3.58 7.77 2.71
N SER A 26 3.88 7.47 1.44
CA SER A 26 4.13 6.11 0.94
C SER A 26 5.63 5.83 0.87
N TYR A 27 6.10 4.76 1.50
CA TYR A 27 7.55 4.49 1.64
C TYR A 27 7.98 3.16 1.02
N GLY A 28 7.07 2.19 0.92
CA GLY A 28 7.41 0.82 0.50
C GLY A 28 7.91 0.73 -0.93
N PHE A 29 9.04 0.04 -1.13
CA PHE A 29 9.60 -0.27 -2.45
C PHE A 29 9.86 0.96 -3.35
N ARG A 30 10.21 2.10 -2.75
CA ARG A 30 10.49 3.34 -3.49
C ARG A 30 11.97 3.74 -3.38
N PRO A 31 12.57 4.31 -4.44
CA PRO A 31 13.93 4.84 -4.39
C PRO A 31 14.11 5.88 -3.29
N GLY A 32 15.16 5.74 -2.48
CA GLY A 32 15.47 6.69 -1.42
C GLY A 32 14.51 6.70 -0.22
N ARG A 33 13.56 5.77 -0.14
CA ARG A 33 12.60 5.62 0.97
C ARG A 33 12.88 4.32 1.73
N LYS A 34 12.88 4.36 3.05
CA LYS A 34 13.11 3.22 3.94
C LYS A 34 11.98 3.08 4.95
N ALA A 35 11.90 1.91 5.57
CA ALA A 35 10.92 1.64 6.63
C ALA A 35 11.07 2.61 7.81
N GLN A 36 12.31 2.98 8.13
CA GLN A 36 12.62 3.94 9.19
C GLN A 36 11.99 5.32 8.93
N ASP A 37 11.88 5.75 7.68
CA ASP A 37 11.28 7.05 7.36
C ASP A 37 9.78 7.06 7.70
N ALA A 38 9.09 5.93 7.51
CA ALA A 38 7.70 5.75 7.92
C ALA A 38 7.54 5.79 9.44
N VAL A 39 8.45 5.13 10.17
CA VAL A 39 8.49 5.13 11.64
C VAL A 39 8.71 6.56 12.16
N ASN A 40 9.71 7.27 11.62
CA ASN A 40 10.01 8.65 11.99
C ASN A 40 8.83 9.58 11.74
N GLN A 41 8.13 9.42 10.60
CA GLN A 41 6.94 10.21 10.31
C GLN A 41 5.79 9.92 11.30
N ALA A 42 5.60 8.66 11.70
CA ALA A 42 4.61 8.31 12.73
C ALA A 42 4.95 8.96 14.09
N LEU A 43 6.23 9.05 14.45
CA LEU A 43 6.69 9.75 15.65
C LEU A 43 6.45 11.27 15.58
N VAL A 44 6.62 11.89 14.41
CA VAL A 44 6.25 13.30 14.21
C VAL A 44 4.77 13.52 14.50
N TYR A 45 3.89 12.66 13.98
CA TYR A 45 2.46 12.75 14.26
C TYR A 45 2.12 12.50 15.74
N LEU A 46 2.85 11.62 16.42
CA LEU A 46 2.71 11.44 17.87
C LEU A 46 2.95 12.75 18.61
N ASN A 47 4.04 13.44 18.27
CA ASN A 47 4.40 14.72 18.86
C ASN A 47 3.39 15.84 18.55
N GLU A 48 2.62 15.70 17.47
CA GLU A 48 1.48 16.58 17.13
C GLU A 48 0.16 16.20 17.88
N GLY A 49 0.20 15.19 18.75
CA GLY A 49 -0.91 14.71 19.57
C GLY A 49 -1.78 13.63 18.91
N TYR A 50 -1.31 12.97 17.85
CA TYR A 50 -2.02 11.84 17.23
C TYR A 50 -1.62 10.52 17.91
N GLU A 51 -2.19 10.28 19.08
CA GLU A 51 -1.80 9.15 19.94
C GLU A 51 -2.46 7.82 19.57
N TRP A 52 -3.53 7.82 18.79
CA TRP A 52 -4.29 6.62 18.45
C TRP A 52 -3.99 6.16 17.05
N ILE A 53 -3.60 4.90 16.89
CA ILE A 53 -3.37 4.29 15.58
C ILE A 53 -4.50 3.35 15.21
N ILE A 54 -4.70 3.23 13.90
CA ILE A 54 -5.44 2.15 13.26
C ILE A 54 -4.43 1.42 12.39
N ASP A 55 -4.13 0.18 12.75
CA ASP A 55 -3.23 -0.68 11.97
C ASP A 55 -4.05 -1.43 10.92
N PHE A 56 -3.82 -1.15 9.64
CA PHE A 56 -4.51 -1.80 8.54
C PHE A 56 -3.59 -2.78 7.83
N ASP A 57 -4.08 -4.02 7.72
CA ASP A 57 -3.51 -5.10 6.92
C ASP A 57 -4.53 -5.46 5.82
N ILE A 58 -4.10 -5.46 4.56
CA ILE A 58 -4.95 -5.84 3.42
C ILE A 58 -4.84 -7.35 3.22
N GLU A 59 -5.97 -8.05 3.25
CA GLU A 59 -6.00 -9.51 3.11
C GLU A 59 -5.54 -9.93 1.72
N LYS A 60 -4.46 -10.71 1.66
CA LYS A 60 -3.97 -11.35 0.43
C LYS A 60 -3.93 -10.36 -0.73
N PHE A 61 -3.31 -9.19 -0.51
CA PHE A 61 -3.35 -8.06 -1.43
C PHE A 61 -3.11 -8.50 -2.88
N PHE A 62 -1.99 -9.19 -3.13
CA PHE A 62 -1.61 -9.63 -4.47
C PHE A 62 -2.53 -10.68 -5.08
N ASP A 63 -3.31 -11.43 -4.30
CA ASP A 63 -4.26 -12.40 -4.86
C ASP A 63 -5.59 -11.72 -5.24
N ARG A 64 -5.91 -10.58 -4.61
CA ARG A 64 -7.21 -9.92 -4.69
C ARG A 64 -7.20 -8.62 -5.48
N VAL A 65 -6.05 -8.16 -5.98
CA VAL A 65 -6.00 -6.96 -6.82
C VAL A 65 -6.87 -7.16 -8.06
N ASN A 66 -7.85 -6.27 -8.24
CA ASN A 66 -8.68 -6.26 -9.44
C ASN A 66 -7.86 -5.76 -10.65
N HIS A 67 -7.69 -6.61 -11.66
CA HIS A 67 -6.83 -6.32 -12.82
C HIS A 67 -7.33 -5.13 -13.64
N ASP A 68 -8.64 -5.04 -13.88
CA ASP A 68 -9.21 -3.95 -14.70
C ASP A 68 -9.07 -2.60 -14.00
N LYS A 69 -9.27 -2.57 -12.68
CA LYS A 69 -9.02 -1.38 -11.87
C LYS A 69 -7.54 -0.97 -11.90
N LEU A 70 -6.61 -1.93 -11.76
CA LEU A 70 -5.17 -1.66 -11.85
C LEU A 70 -4.81 -1.08 -13.22
N ILE A 71 -5.28 -1.70 -14.30
CA ILE A 71 -5.06 -1.21 -15.66
C ILE A 71 -5.66 0.18 -15.85
N SER A 72 -6.84 0.45 -15.28
CA SER A 72 -7.44 1.79 -15.28
C SER A 72 -6.54 2.81 -14.57
N CYS A 73 -5.99 2.48 -13.39
CA CYS A 73 -5.06 3.35 -12.67
C CYS A 73 -3.81 3.66 -13.50
N VAL A 74 -3.22 2.65 -14.14
CA VAL A 74 -2.05 2.86 -15.02
C VAL A 74 -2.41 3.77 -16.21
N ARG A 75 -3.57 3.53 -16.82
CA ARG A 75 -4.03 4.27 -18.01
C ARG A 75 -4.27 5.75 -17.75
N LYS A 76 -4.59 6.16 -16.51
CA LYS A 76 -4.76 7.57 -16.14
C LYS A 76 -3.48 8.39 -16.39
N GLU A 77 -2.32 7.77 -16.18
CA GLU A 77 -1.02 8.45 -16.21
C GLU A 77 -0.22 8.05 -17.47
N ILE A 78 -0.43 6.84 -18.01
CA ILE A 78 0.27 6.33 -19.18
C ILE A 78 -0.74 5.85 -20.23
N ASN A 79 -0.84 6.57 -21.34
CA ASN A 79 -1.62 6.14 -22.51
C ASN A 79 -0.72 5.48 -23.57
N ASN A 80 -0.11 4.35 -23.21
CA ASN A 80 0.73 3.54 -24.11
C ASN A 80 0.23 2.10 -24.13
N ASP A 81 -0.33 1.68 -25.27
CA ASP A 81 -0.95 0.36 -25.41
C ASP A 81 0.05 -0.80 -25.29
N VAL A 82 1.33 -0.59 -25.62
CA VAL A 82 2.38 -1.61 -25.47
C VAL A 82 2.63 -1.90 -24.00
N ILE A 83 2.78 -0.85 -23.18
CA ILE A 83 2.97 -0.99 -21.72
C ILE A 83 1.75 -1.64 -21.08
N LEU A 84 0.54 -1.18 -21.42
CA LEU A 84 -0.70 -1.76 -20.90
C LEU A 84 -0.86 -3.23 -21.29
N HIS A 85 -0.54 -3.59 -22.52
CA HIS A 85 -0.56 -4.99 -22.98
C HIS A 85 0.46 -5.85 -22.24
N LEU A 86 1.66 -5.30 -22.00
CA LEU A 86 2.71 -5.96 -21.26
C LEU A 86 2.31 -6.23 -19.80
N ILE A 87 1.76 -5.23 -19.11
CA ILE A 87 1.21 -5.38 -17.75
C ILE A 87 0.13 -6.46 -17.73
N ARG A 88 -0.83 -6.43 -18.66
CA ARG A 88 -1.88 -7.47 -18.74
C ARG A 88 -1.30 -8.87 -18.94
N LYS A 89 -0.26 -9.02 -19.75
CA LYS A 89 0.42 -10.31 -19.92
C LYS A 89 1.05 -10.79 -18.61
N PHE A 90 1.65 -9.89 -17.82
CA PHE A 90 2.21 -10.24 -16.52
C PHE A 90 1.15 -10.66 -15.52
N LEU A 91 0.06 -9.90 -15.41
CA LEU A 91 -1.07 -10.25 -14.54
C LEU A 91 -1.64 -11.65 -14.88
N LYS A 92 -1.82 -11.95 -16.17
CA LYS A 92 -2.30 -13.26 -16.63
C LYS A 92 -1.30 -14.41 -16.42
N ALA A 93 0.00 -14.13 -16.40
CA ALA A 93 1.03 -15.15 -16.22
C ALA A 93 1.08 -15.66 -14.77
N GLY A 94 0.86 -14.78 -13.78
CA GLY A 94 0.82 -15.20 -12.37
C GLY A 94 -0.34 -16.12 -12.03
N VAL A 95 -1.48 -15.93 -12.70
CA VAL A 95 -2.63 -16.84 -12.63
C VAL A 95 -2.29 -18.28 -13.07
N MET A 96 -1.24 -18.47 -13.88
CA MET A 96 -0.83 -19.79 -14.35
C MET A 96 0.17 -20.51 -13.44
N GLU A 97 0.85 -19.82 -12.51
CA GLU A 97 1.82 -20.45 -11.59
C GLU A 97 1.15 -21.26 -10.46
N ASP A 98 -0.12 -20.99 -10.14
CA ASP A 98 -0.90 -21.72 -9.12
C ASP A 98 -1.52 -23.05 -9.59
N GLY A 99 -1.07 -23.60 -10.72
CA GLY A 99 -1.28 -25.00 -11.11
C GLY A 99 -2.71 -25.45 -11.46
N VAL A 100 -3.73 -24.60 -11.31
CA VAL A 100 -5.12 -24.88 -11.71
C VAL A 100 -5.62 -23.77 -12.61
N LYS A 101 -6.18 -24.15 -13.77
CA LYS A 101 -6.81 -23.25 -14.75
C LYS A 101 -8.13 -22.69 -14.18
N VAL A 102 -8.08 -22.02 -13.04
CA VAL A 102 -9.20 -21.22 -12.53
C VAL A 102 -9.24 -19.97 -13.40
N LYS A 103 -10.43 -19.61 -13.90
CA LYS A 103 -10.65 -18.27 -14.45
C LYS A 103 -10.53 -17.25 -13.31
N THR A 104 -9.33 -16.92 -12.86
CA THR A 104 -9.16 -15.89 -11.83
C THR A 104 -9.16 -14.52 -12.49
N ALA A 105 -10.10 -13.69 -12.05
CA ALA A 105 -10.22 -12.29 -12.41
C ALA A 105 -9.34 -11.37 -11.54
N GLU A 106 -8.46 -11.95 -10.71
CA GLU A 106 -7.80 -11.24 -9.61
C GLU A 106 -6.34 -11.68 -9.43
N GLY A 107 -5.48 -10.69 -9.11
CA GLY A 107 -4.10 -10.81 -8.62
C GLY A 107 -2.92 -10.88 -9.63
N PRO A 108 -1.85 -10.05 -9.51
CA PRO A 108 -0.56 -10.28 -10.20
C PRO A 108 0.21 -11.49 -9.64
N PRO A 109 1.17 -12.06 -10.40
CA PRO A 109 2.11 -13.06 -9.86
C PRO A 109 2.81 -12.56 -8.60
N GLN A 110 2.78 -13.36 -7.54
CA GLN A 110 3.54 -13.08 -6.32
C GLN A 110 5.04 -13.17 -6.62
N GLY A 111 5.82 -12.12 -6.29
CA GLY A 111 7.28 -12.16 -6.35
C GLY A 111 7.95 -11.79 -7.69
N GLY A 112 7.18 -11.32 -8.68
CA GLY A 112 7.73 -10.74 -9.91
C GLY A 112 8.33 -9.33 -9.69
N PRO A 113 9.37 -8.91 -10.42
CA PRO A 113 9.97 -7.57 -10.30
C PRO A 113 8.99 -6.39 -10.45
N MET A 114 7.86 -6.61 -11.12
CA MET A 114 6.83 -5.60 -11.33
C MET A 114 5.80 -5.50 -10.20
N SER A 115 5.65 -6.53 -9.37
CA SER A 115 4.58 -6.58 -8.37
C SER A 115 4.66 -5.40 -7.38
N PRO A 116 5.84 -4.99 -6.88
CA PRO A 116 5.95 -3.84 -5.97
C PRO A 116 5.48 -2.51 -6.57
N ILE A 117 5.88 -2.20 -7.81
CA ILE A 117 5.49 -0.95 -8.47
C ILE A 117 3.99 -0.95 -8.82
N LEU A 118 3.45 -2.08 -9.28
CA LEU A 118 2.02 -2.20 -9.56
C LEU A 118 1.16 -2.07 -8.28
N ALA A 119 1.63 -2.61 -7.16
CA ALA A 119 0.97 -2.44 -5.85
C ALA A 119 0.90 -0.97 -5.46
N ASN A 120 2.02 -0.24 -5.57
CA ASN A 120 2.07 1.18 -5.27
C ASN A 120 1.17 2.01 -6.19
N ILE A 121 1.14 1.71 -7.50
CA ILE A 121 0.22 2.37 -8.44
C ILE A 121 -1.24 2.15 -8.02
N TYR A 122 -1.60 0.94 -7.63
CA TYR A 122 -2.96 0.63 -7.18
C TYR A 122 -3.34 1.40 -5.91
N LEU A 123 -2.46 1.37 -4.92
CA LEU A 123 -2.69 1.97 -3.59
C LEU A 123 -2.47 3.48 -3.58
N THR A 124 -1.97 4.09 -4.65
CA THR A 124 -1.96 5.55 -4.81
C THR A 124 -3.37 6.14 -4.73
N GLU A 125 -4.39 5.39 -5.17
CA GLU A 125 -5.78 5.83 -5.03
C GLU A 125 -6.23 5.85 -3.55
N LEU A 126 -5.72 4.94 -2.71
CA LEU A 126 -5.92 5.00 -1.26
C LEU A 126 -5.25 6.24 -0.69
N ASP A 127 -3.97 6.47 -1.01
CA ASP A 127 -3.22 7.64 -0.53
C ASP A 127 -3.97 8.95 -0.85
N ARG A 128 -4.41 9.11 -2.11
CA ARG A 128 -5.19 10.28 -2.56
C ARG A 128 -6.48 10.46 -1.76
N GLU A 129 -7.17 9.39 -1.41
CA GLU A 129 -8.37 9.46 -0.57
C GLU A 129 -8.04 9.86 0.87
N LEU A 130 -6.95 9.33 1.44
CA LEU A 130 -6.50 9.68 2.79
C LEU A 130 -6.09 11.16 2.87
N ASP A 131 -5.34 11.63 1.87
CA ASP A 131 -4.94 13.03 1.70
C ASP A 131 -6.16 13.94 1.59
N LYS A 132 -7.13 13.58 0.74
CA LYS A 132 -8.40 14.31 0.57
C LYS A 132 -9.20 14.44 1.87
N ARG A 133 -9.14 13.42 2.74
CA ARG A 133 -9.79 13.42 4.06
C ARG A 133 -8.97 14.18 5.12
N GLY A 134 -7.76 14.63 4.81
CA GLY A 134 -6.85 15.28 5.74
C GLY A 134 -6.34 14.34 6.85
N LEU A 135 -6.34 13.02 6.61
CA LEU A 135 -5.89 12.05 7.60
C LEU A 135 -4.36 12.03 7.71
N ARG A 136 -3.86 11.64 8.89
CA ARG A 136 -2.44 11.37 9.10
C ARG A 136 -2.20 9.88 8.94
N TYR A 137 -1.29 9.50 8.05
CA TYR A 137 -1.01 8.10 7.78
C TYR A 137 0.43 7.90 7.35
N VAL A 138 0.87 6.65 7.46
CA VAL A 138 2.11 6.18 6.85
C VAL A 138 1.82 4.84 6.19
N ARG A 139 2.30 4.63 4.96
CA ARG A 139 2.09 3.39 4.22
C ARG A 139 3.42 2.78 3.79
N TYR A 140 3.58 1.49 4.03
CA TYR A 140 4.69 0.70 3.54
C TYR A 140 4.14 -0.51 2.78
N ALA A 141 4.15 -0.43 1.45
CA ALA A 141 3.50 -1.42 0.58
C ALA A 141 1.98 -1.48 0.84
N ASP A 142 1.45 -2.64 1.19
CA ASP A 142 0.06 -2.90 1.54
C ASP A 142 -0.26 -2.66 3.02
N ASP A 143 0.74 -2.62 3.89
CA ASP A 143 0.59 -2.24 5.31
C ASP A 143 0.51 -0.72 5.46
N PHE A 144 -0.47 -0.22 6.20
CA PHE A 144 -0.56 1.21 6.51
C PHE A 144 -1.15 1.48 7.89
N LEU A 145 -0.66 2.56 8.50
CA LEU A 145 -1.18 3.08 9.75
C LEU A 145 -1.93 4.38 9.49
N ILE A 146 -3.07 4.56 10.13
CA ILE A 146 -3.75 5.86 10.22
C ILE A 146 -3.72 6.34 11.67
N LEU A 147 -3.31 7.58 11.88
CA LEU A 147 -3.19 8.17 13.21
C LEU A 147 -4.29 9.20 13.45
N THR A 148 -4.85 9.19 14.66
CA THR A 148 -5.94 10.07 15.11
C THR A 148 -5.69 10.55 16.53
N LYS A 149 -6.39 11.62 16.94
CA LYS A 149 -6.26 12.20 18.29
C LYS A 149 -7.12 11.53 19.35
N SER A 150 -8.07 10.66 18.96
CA SER A 150 -8.96 9.99 19.91
C SER A 150 -9.41 8.62 19.39
N GLU A 151 -9.68 7.70 20.31
CA GLU A 151 -10.21 6.37 20.00
C GLU A 151 -11.53 6.42 19.23
N VAL A 152 -12.42 7.34 19.58
CA VAL A 152 -13.71 7.53 18.90
C VAL A 152 -13.48 7.93 17.44
N ALA A 153 -12.54 8.84 17.17
CA ALA A 153 -12.16 9.20 15.82
C ALA A 153 -11.52 8.00 15.10
N ALA A 154 -10.67 7.23 15.77
CA ALA A 154 -10.03 6.04 15.23
C ALA A 154 -11.07 5.03 14.75
N ASN A 155 -12.05 4.67 15.59
CA ASN A 155 -13.11 3.73 15.23
C ASN A 155 -13.96 4.21 14.03
N ARG A 156 -14.34 5.50 14.01
CA ARG A 156 -15.08 6.08 12.89
C ARG A 156 -14.29 6.05 11.58
N VAL A 157 -13.00 6.38 11.64
CA VAL A 157 -12.11 6.36 10.48
C VAL A 157 -11.88 4.93 10.01
N MET A 158 -11.69 3.99 10.94
CA MET A 158 -11.51 2.56 10.66
C MET A 158 -12.66 2.03 9.80
N GLU A 159 -13.90 2.20 10.23
CA GLU A 159 -15.07 1.74 9.49
C GLU A 159 -15.22 2.43 8.13
N SER A 160 -15.02 3.75 8.10
CA SER A 160 -15.20 4.55 6.88
C SER A 160 -14.15 4.21 5.81
N VAL A 161 -12.89 4.03 6.21
CA VAL A 161 -11.79 3.66 5.30
C VAL A 161 -11.95 2.20 4.86
N SER A 162 -12.27 1.28 5.77
CA SER A 162 -12.54 -0.12 5.42
C SER A 162 -13.64 -0.25 4.35
N ARG A 163 -14.74 0.49 4.53
CA ARG A 163 -15.85 0.54 3.57
C ARG A 163 -15.42 1.12 2.23
N TRP A 164 -14.59 2.16 2.24
CA TRP A 164 -14.08 2.78 1.02
C TRP A 164 -13.15 1.83 0.26
N ILE A 165 -12.22 1.15 0.94
CA ILE A 165 -11.31 0.17 0.34
C ILE A 165 -12.12 -0.93 -0.35
N ARG A 166 -13.13 -1.48 0.34
CA ARG A 166 -14.03 -2.50 -0.24
C ARG A 166 -14.75 -2.00 -1.49
N ASN A 167 -15.31 -0.80 -1.44
CA ASN A 167 -16.20 -0.32 -2.50
C ASN A 167 -15.48 0.35 -3.68
N LYS A 168 -14.25 0.86 -3.48
CA LYS A 168 -13.52 1.64 -4.49
C LYS A 168 -12.26 0.95 -4.99
N LEU A 169 -11.64 0.13 -4.14
CA LEU A 169 -10.47 -0.68 -4.50
C LEU A 169 -10.81 -2.16 -4.62
N PHE A 170 -12.03 -2.61 -4.31
CA PHE A 170 -12.41 -4.02 -4.39
C PHE A 170 -11.50 -4.94 -3.56
N LEU A 171 -10.92 -4.40 -2.47
CA LEU A 171 -10.04 -5.12 -1.55
C LEU A 171 -10.74 -5.29 -0.20
N ASN A 172 -10.33 -6.30 0.57
CA ASN A 172 -10.77 -6.47 1.95
C ASN A 172 -9.61 -6.26 2.92
N VAL A 173 -9.95 -5.72 4.09
CA VAL A 173 -9.01 -5.53 5.20
C VAL A 173 -9.19 -6.66 6.20
N SER A 174 -8.11 -7.09 6.84
CA SER A 174 -8.10 -8.23 7.74
C SER A 174 -8.71 -7.86 9.09
N ALA A 175 -10.00 -8.12 9.28
CA ALA A 175 -10.74 -7.73 10.47
C ALA A 175 -10.07 -8.23 11.78
N GLU A 176 -9.47 -9.41 11.76
CA GLU A 176 -8.77 -10.01 12.91
C GLU A 176 -7.43 -9.33 13.24
N LYS A 177 -6.84 -8.63 12.27
CA LYS A 177 -5.55 -7.97 12.42
C LYS A 177 -5.66 -6.48 12.64
N ILE A 178 -6.81 -5.87 12.33
CA ILE A 178 -7.01 -4.45 12.56
C ILE A 178 -6.99 -4.17 14.05
N LYS A 179 -6.13 -3.23 14.45
CA LYS A 179 -5.96 -2.85 15.86
C LYS A 179 -6.12 -1.34 15.99
N VAL A 180 -7.01 -0.95 16.90
CA VAL A 180 -7.10 0.42 17.40
C VAL A 180 -6.41 0.47 18.75
N VAL A 181 -5.22 1.07 18.79
CA VAL A 181 -4.39 1.11 20.01
C VAL A 181 -3.68 2.45 20.12
N ARG A 182 -3.15 2.75 21.32
CA ARG A 182 -2.23 3.88 21.47
C ARG A 182 -0.89 3.57 20.82
N LEU A 183 -0.31 4.52 20.09
CA LEU A 183 0.94 4.36 19.35
C LEU A 183 2.09 3.87 20.24
N ILE A 184 2.22 4.43 21.45
CA ILE A 184 3.28 4.08 22.41
C ILE A 184 3.26 2.58 22.78
N LYS A 185 2.09 1.94 22.70
CA LYS A 185 1.91 0.50 22.99
C LYS A 185 2.00 -0.39 21.74
N SER A 186 2.29 0.18 20.57
CA SER A 186 2.29 -0.53 19.30
C SER A 186 3.69 -0.90 18.81
N ILE A 187 3.74 -1.92 17.95
CA ILE A 187 4.91 -2.37 17.21
C ILE A 187 4.61 -2.18 15.72
N PHE A 188 5.46 -1.47 14.99
CA PHE A 188 5.39 -1.40 13.53
C PHE A 188 6.69 -1.93 12.94
N ARG A 189 6.60 -2.98 12.10
CA ARG A 189 7.74 -3.63 11.43
C ARG A 189 8.96 -3.88 12.34
N ASN A 190 8.74 -4.51 13.49
CA ASN A 190 9.73 -4.83 14.53
C ASN A 190 10.32 -3.64 15.31
N SER A 191 9.82 -2.43 15.09
CA SER A 191 10.13 -1.26 15.91
C SER A 191 9.03 -1.03 16.95
N ARG A 192 9.37 -1.10 18.23
CA ARG A 192 8.50 -0.66 19.33
C ARG A 192 8.60 0.86 19.46
N PHE A 193 7.49 1.55 19.28
CA PHE A 193 7.49 3.02 19.38
C PHE A 193 7.82 3.52 20.79
N GLY A 194 7.47 2.75 21.83
CA GLY A 194 7.79 3.10 23.23
C GLY A 194 9.28 3.06 23.57
N GLU A 195 10.09 2.26 22.85
CA GLU A 195 11.55 2.18 23.05
C GLU A 195 12.29 3.26 22.23
N ILE A 196 11.72 3.69 21.09
CA ILE A 196 12.32 4.76 20.28
C ILE A 196 12.14 6.14 20.92
N GLN A 197 11.10 6.34 21.74
CA GLN A 197 10.89 7.61 22.43
C GLN A 197 11.93 7.83 23.55
N SER A 198 12.37 6.81 24.28
CA SER A 198 13.43 6.97 25.29
C SER A 198 14.74 7.43 24.65
N ASP A 199 15.11 6.83 23.52
CA ASP A 199 16.38 7.13 22.83
C ASP A 199 16.42 8.51 22.14
N LEU A 200 15.27 9.19 22.00
CA LEU A 200 15.17 10.53 21.41
C LEU A 200 15.20 11.66 22.46
N TYR A 201 15.11 11.33 23.74
CA TYR A 201 15.14 12.28 24.85
C TYR A 201 16.31 12.07 25.83
N ASP A 202 17.21 11.11 25.52
CA ASP A 202 18.54 10.93 26.13
C ASP A 202 19.64 11.47 25.20
#